data_AF-A0A699T7S5-F1
#
_entry.id   AF-A0A699T7S5-F1
#
_cell.length_a   1.000
_cell.length_b   1.000
_cell.length_c   1.000
_cell.angle_alpha   90.00
_cell.angle_beta   90.00
_cell.angle_gamma   90.00
#
_symmetry.space_group_name_H-M   'P 1'
#
loop_
_entity.id
_entity.type
_entity.pdbx_description
1 polymer ?
#
loop_
_entity_poly.entity_id
_entity_poly.type
_entity_poly.pdbx_seq_one_letter_code
_entity_poly.pdbx_strand_id
1 'polypeptide(L)'
;IWYEKEPPNSILTWDDLVNKFVNQFFRPSKTTHLKNEISRFTQRFEETFGEAWERCKEMLRACPHHGFSELTQIDTFYNGLNKQDQDSLNAAASGNLLSKTTREALKIIETNQKFVIQEANRMFLG
;
A
#
# COMPACT_ATOMS: atom_id res chain seq x y z
N ILE A 1 28.03 9.46 -9.54
CA ILE A 1 27.67 8.97 -8.18
C ILE A 1 26.96 10.10 -7.41
N TRP A 2 26.02 9.85 -6.48
CA TRP A 2 25.24 10.94 -5.84
C TRP A 2 26.13 11.88 -5.00
N TYR A 3 27.11 11.29 -4.32
CA TYR A 3 28.09 11.95 -3.46
C TYR A 3 28.92 13.01 -4.19
N GLU A 4 29.21 12.80 -5.48
CA GLU A 4 30.01 13.74 -6.30
C GLU A 4 29.27 15.05 -6.59
N LYS A 5 27.95 15.11 -6.32
CA LYS A 5 27.15 16.33 -6.47
C LYS A 5 27.13 17.19 -5.21
N GLU A 6 27.69 16.71 -4.11
CA GLU A 6 27.72 17.45 -2.86
C GLU A 6 28.78 18.58 -2.90
N PRO A 7 28.49 19.75 -2.32
CA PRO A 7 29.46 20.83 -2.26
C PRO A 7 30.73 20.40 -1.50
N PRO A 8 31.90 20.95 -1.85
CA PRO A 8 33.11 20.76 -1.06
C PRO A 8 32.88 21.13 0.42
N ASN A 9 33.48 20.36 1.33
CA ASN A 9 33.38 20.56 2.79
C ASN A 9 31.96 20.46 3.38
N SER A 10 31.01 19.88 2.65
CA SER A 10 29.63 19.71 3.13
C SER A 10 29.40 18.43 3.96
N ILE A 11 30.35 17.50 3.94
CA ILE A 11 30.36 16.26 4.74
C ILE A 11 31.63 16.29 5.57
N LEU A 12 31.51 16.62 6.86
CA LEU A 12 32.65 16.71 7.78
C LEU A 12 32.61 15.61 8.84
N THR A 13 31.44 15.05 9.07
CA THR A 13 31.19 13.97 10.04
C THR A 13 30.44 12.81 9.41
N TRP A 14 30.44 11.67 10.10
CA TRP A 14 29.57 10.54 9.74
C TRP A 14 28.09 10.94 9.74
N ASP A 15 27.67 11.75 10.70
CA ASP A 15 26.30 12.24 10.80
C ASP A 15 25.90 13.11 9.59
N ASP A 16 26.82 13.93 9.06
CA ASP A 16 26.57 14.71 7.84
C ASP A 16 26.35 13.81 6.62
N LEU A 17 27.17 12.76 6.49
CA LEU A 17 27.05 11.79 5.41
C LEU A 17 25.70 11.06 5.48
N VAL A 18 25.34 10.56 6.67
CA VAL A 18 24.08 9.88 6.92
C VAL A 18 22.90 10.80 6.63
N ASN A 19 22.93 12.03 7.15
CA ASN A 19 21.85 13.01 6.96
C ASN A 19 21.66 13.35 5.48
N LYS A 20 22.74 13.58 4.73
CA LYS A 20 22.65 13.87 3.29
C LYS A 20 22.16 12.67 2.50
N PHE A 21 22.63 11.46 2.83
CA PHE A 21 22.17 10.23 2.20
C PHE A 21 20.68 10.02 2.41
N VAL A 22 20.21 10.13 3.66
CA VAL A 22 18.79 10.02 4.01
C VAL A 22 17.99 11.12 3.32
N ASN A 23 18.45 12.37 3.31
CA ASN A 23 17.73 13.44 2.61
C ASN A 23 17.79 13.35 1.08
N GLN A 24 18.74 12.63 0.52
CA GLN A 24 18.82 12.44 -0.93
C GLN A 24 17.88 11.32 -1.38
N PHE A 25 17.90 10.17 -0.69
CA PHE A 25 17.20 8.96 -1.12
C PHE A 25 15.89 8.70 -0.36
N PHE A 26 15.81 9.15 0.89
CA PHE A 26 14.73 8.84 1.83
C PHE A 26 14.15 10.12 2.46
N ARG A 27 14.00 11.18 1.66
CA ARG A 27 13.50 12.50 2.13
C ARG A 27 12.40 12.32 3.18
N PRO A 28 12.62 12.73 4.43
CA PRO A 28 11.66 12.49 5.52
C PRO A 28 10.28 13.08 5.22
N SER A 29 10.23 14.22 4.51
CA SER A 29 8.97 14.84 4.06
C SER A 29 8.20 13.96 3.08
N LYS A 30 8.87 13.38 2.08
CA LYS A 30 8.25 12.43 1.13
C LYS A 30 7.76 11.18 1.85
N THR A 31 8.59 10.63 2.73
CA THR A 31 8.24 9.47 3.56
C THR A 31 6.99 9.74 4.41
N THR A 32 6.94 10.90 5.08
CA THR A 32 5.80 11.30 5.92
C THR A 32 4.54 11.50 5.08
N HIS A 33 4.66 12.13 3.91
CA HIS A 33 3.55 12.32 2.99
C HIS A 33 2.98 10.98 2.51
N LEU A 34 3.83 10.05 2.06
CA LEU A 34 3.40 8.71 1.62
C LEU A 34 2.78 7.91 2.77
N LYS A 35 3.33 7.98 3.99
CA LYS A 35 2.71 7.34 5.17
C LYS A 35 1.32 7.88 5.45
N ASN A 36 1.13 9.20 5.35
CA ASN A 36 -0.18 9.82 5.55
C ASN A 36 -1.17 9.39 4.46
N GLU A 37 -0.75 9.35 3.20
CA GLU A 37 -1.55 8.87 2.08
C GLU A 37 -1.98 7.41 2.28
N ILE A 38 -1.06 6.53 2.69
CA ILE A 38 -1.37 5.13 3.01
C ILE A 38 -2.39 5.07 4.15
N SER A 39 -2.14 5.77 5.27
CA SER A 39 -3.02 5.73 6.45
C SER A 39 -4.44 6.26 6.21
N ARG A 40 -4.61 7.09 5.18
CA ARG A 40 -5.88 7.68 4.75
C ARG A 40 -6.39 7.05 3.47
N PHE A 41 -5.92 5.85 3.14
CA PHE A 41 -6.38 5.14 1.97
C PHE A 41 -7.90 5.07 1.98
N THR A 42 -8.51 5.54 0.91
CA THR A 42 -9.92 5.34 0.61
C THR A 42 -10.04 4.88 -0.83
N GLN A 43 -10.96 3.97 -1.07
CA GLN A 43 -11.37 3.60 -2.42
C GLN A 43 -12.03 4.81 -3.08
N ARG A 44 -11.65 5.07 -4.33
CA ARG A 44 -12.17 6.20 -5.09
C ARG A 44 -13.56 5.86 -5.65
N PHE A 45 -14.34 6.89 -5.96
CA PHE A 45 -15.59 6.71 -6.70
C PHE A 45 -15.30 6.02 -8.05
N GLU A 46 -16.11 5.03 -8.42
CA GLU A 46 -15.99 4.19 -9.62
C GLU A 46 -14.72 3.31 -9.69
N GLU A 47 -13.83 3.35 -8.71
CA GLU A 47 -12.68 2.46 -8.66
C GLU A 47 -13.11 1.05 -8.26
N THR A 48 -12.75 0.07 -9.08
CA THR A 48 -13.02 -1.33 -8.78
C THR A 48 -12.16 -1.81 -7.61
N PHE A 49 -12.60 -2.89 -6.95
CA PHE A 49 -11.80 -3.53 -5.89
C PHE A 49 -10.37 -3.87 -6.33
N GLY A 50 -10.21 -4.38 -7.56
CA GLY A 50 -8.91 -4.76 -8.10
C GLY A 50 -7.97 -3.58 -8.31
N GLU A 51 -8.49 -2.48 -8.86
CA GLU A 51 -7.73 -1.22 -9.02
C GLU A 51 -7.34 -0.62 -7.66
N ALA A 52 -8.27 -0.62 -6.71
CA ALA A 52 -8.01 -0.14 -5.35
C ALA A 52 -6.89 -0.96 -4.68
N TRP A 53 -6.91 -2.30 -4.83
CA TRP A 53 -5.87 -3.17 -4.26
C TRP A 53 -4.51 -2.98 -4.93
N GLU A 54 -4.44 -2.87 -6.26
CA GLU A 54 -3.17 -2.57 -6.94
C GLU A 54 -2.61 -1.22 -6.53
N ARG A 55 -3.45 -0.17 -6.47
CA ARG A 55 -3.05 1.16 -6.02
C ARG A 55 -2.52 1.13 -4.59
N CYS A 56 -3.18 0.40 -3.68
CA CYS A 56 -2.69 0.23 -2.31
C CYS A 56 -1.27 -0.40 -2.28
N LYS A 57 -1.05 -1.46 -3.07
CA LYS A 57 0.27 -2.10 -3.19
C LYS A 57 1.33 -1.17 -3.78
N GLU A 58 0.98 -0.35 -4.77
CA GLU A 58 1.89 0.65 -5.33
C GLU A 58 2.29 1.70 -4.30
N MET A 59 1.34 2.19 -3.50
CA MET A 59 1.62 3.15 -2.41
C MET A 59 2.58 2.55 -1.38
N LEU A 60 2.41 1.28 -1.01
CA LEU A 60 3.30 0.55 -0.10
C LEU A 60 4.71 0.37 -0.70
N ARG A 61 4.81 -0.01 -1.98
CA ARG A 61 6.09 -0.16 -2.70
C ARG A 61 6.84 1.17 -2.88
N ALA A 62 6.12 2.29 -2.97
CA ALA A 62 6.71 3.62 -3.08
C ALA A 62 7.41 4.08 -1.78
N CYS A 63 7.10 3.45 -0.63
CA CYS A 63 7.71 3.77 0.66
C CYS A 63 8.13 2.49 1.40
N PRO A 64 9.09 1.70 0.92
CA PRO A 64 9.41 0.39 1.51
C PRO A 64 9.82 0.44 2.99
N HIS A 65 10.30 1.58 3.46
CA HIS A 65 10.61 1.89 4.86
C HIS A 65 9.40 2.48 5.64
N HIS A 66 8.17 2.17 5.21
CA HIS A 66 6.96 2.73 5.81
C HIS A 66 6.73 2.28 7.27
N GLY A 67 7.21 1.09 7.66
CA GLY A 67 7.12 0.58 9.03
C GLY A 67 5.72 0.13 9.46
N PHE A 68 4.80 -0.04 8.52
CA PHE A 68 3.46 -0.60 8.76
C PHE A 68 3.55 -2.12 8.80
N SER A 69 3.01 -2.73 9.85
CA SER A 69 2.84 -4.19 9.90
C SER A 69 1.87 -4.66 8.81
N GLU A 70 1.97 -5.92 8.39
CA GLU A 70 1.01 -6.50 7.42
C GLU A 70 -0.44 -6.38 7.92
N LEU A 71 -0.66 -6.57 9.22
CA LEU A 71 -1.98 -6.39 9.84
C LEU A 71 -2.49 -4.96 9.65
N THR A 72 -1.65 -3.96 9.94
CA THR A 72 -2.00 -2.55 9.75
C THR A 72 -2.30 -2.23 8.28
N GLN A 73 -1.59 -2.84 7.34
CA GLN A 73 -1.85 -2.67 5.91
C GLN A 73 -3.22 -3.23 5.51
N ILE A 74 -3.56 -4.42 5.99
CA ILE A 74 -4.88 -5.07 5.76
C ILE A 74 -6.00 -4.25 6.39
N ASP A 75 -5.84 -3.82 7.65
CA ASP A 75 -6.82 -2.99 8.36
C ASP A 75 -7.06 -1.68 7.61
N THR A 76 -5.98 -1.02 7.18
CA THR A 76 -6.06 0.25 6.46
C THR A 76 -6.77 0.07 5.11
N PHE A 77 -6.42 -0.97 4.36
CA PHE A 77 -7.07 -1.29 3.10
C PHE A 77 -8.55 -1.58 3.30
N TYR A 78 -8.91 -2.52 4.18
CA TYR A 78 -10.30 -2.90 4.45
C TYR A 78 -11.17 -1.72 4.89
N ASN A 79 -10.69 -0.91 5.84
CA ASN A 79 -11.43 0.24 6.34
C ASN A 79 -11.56 1.36 5.31
N GLY A 80 -10.66 1.42 4.33
CA GLY A 80 -10.72 2.36 3.21
C GLY A 80 -11.66 1.93 2.07
N LEU A 81 -12.10 0.68 2.03
CA LEU A 81 -13.01 0.18 1.00
C LEU A 81 -14.43 0.73 1.16
N ASN A 82 -15.16 0.76 0.06
CA ASN A 82 -16.60 0.98 0.09
C ASN A 82 -17.32 -0.20 0.79
N LYS A 83 -18.58 0.02 1.18
CA LYS A 83 -19.35 -0.97 1.94
C LYS A 83 -19.57 -2.29 1.17
N GLN A 84 -19.81 -2.22 -0.14
CA GLN A 84 -20.06 -3.38 -0.98
C GLN A 84 -18.84 -4.30 -1.06
N ASP A 85 -17.64 -3.74 -1.20
CA ASP A 85 -16.40 -4.51 -1.26
C ASP A 85 -16.02 -5.08 0.12
N GLN A 86 -16.29 -4.34 1.20
CA GLN A 86 -16.18 -4.88 2.56
C GLN A 86 -17.10 -6.09 2.77
N ASP A 87 -18.36 -5.99 2.35
CA ASP A 87 -19.34 -7.07 2.50
C ASP A 87 -18.96 -8.29 1.65
N SER A 88 -18.43 -8.07 0.44
CA SER A 88 -17.92 -9.13 -0.43
C SER A 88 -16.72 -9.87 0.18
N LEU A 89 -15.80 -9.14 0.82
CA LEU A 89 -14.68 -9.73 1.56
C LEU A 89 -15.16 -10.51 2.79
N ASN A 90 -16.12 -9.98 3.54
CA ASN A 90 -16.68 -10.66 4.70
C ASN A 90 -17.43 -11.94 4.32
N ALA A 91 -18.16 -11.93 3.20
CA ALA A 91 -18.77 -13.14 2.66
C ALA A 91 -17.73 -14.19 2.29
N ALA A 92 -16.65 -13.80 1.60
CA ALA A 92 -15.55 -14.70 1.26
C ALA A 92 -14.79 -15.22 2.49
N ALA A 93 -14.73 -14.43 3.57
CA ALA A 93 -14.15 -14.83 4.84
C ALA A 93 -15.09 -15.70 5.70
N SER A 94 -16.36 -15.88 5.30
CA SER A 94 -17.40 -16.50 6.13
C SER A 94 -17.53 -15.82 7.50
N GLY A 95 -17.46 -14.47 7.52
CA GLY A 95 -17.45 -13.65 8.73
C GLY A 95 -16.61 -12.39 8.54
N ASN A 96 -16.30 -11.68 9.63
CA ASN A 96 -15.45 -10.49 9.55
C ASN A 96 -14.04 -10.86 9.03
N LEU A 97 -13.56 -10.22 7.96
CA LEU A 97 -12.21 -10.43 7.44
C LEU A 97 -11.14 -10.14 8.49
N LEU A 98 -11.33 -9.10 9.31
CA LEU A 98 -10.36 -8.66 10.31
C LEU A 98 -10.27 -9.61 11.53
N SER A 99 -11.15 -10.62 11.63
CA SER A 99 -11.00 -11.69 12.63
C SER A 99 -10.13 -12.85 12.16
N LYS A 100 -9.72 -12.85 10.89
CA LYS A 100 -8.85 -13.87 10.31
C LYS A 100 -7.40 -13.61 10.65
N THR A 101 -6.56 -14.64 10.51
CA THR A 101 -5.11 -14.42 10.55
C THR A 101 -4.68 -13.57 9.36
N THR A 102 -3.59 -12.81 9.52
CA THR A 102 -3.00 -11.97 8.45
C THR A 102 -2.87 -12.72 7.13
N ARG A 103 -2.36 -13.96 7.19
CA ARG A 103 -2.15 -14.82 6.03
C ARG A 103 -3.47 -15.19 5.33
N GLU A 104 -4.51 -15.51 6.09
CA GLU A 104 -5.83 -15.84 5.54
C GLU A 104 -6.50 -14.62 4.93
N ALA A 105 -6.43 -13.47 5.61
CA ALA A 105 -6.99 -12.22 5.10
C ALA A 105 -6.33 -11.80 3.77
N LEU A 106 -4.99 -11.85 3.68
CA LEU A 106 -4.27 -11.59 2.43
C LEU A 106 -4.70 -12.54 1.31
N LYS A 107 -4.78 -13.85 1.60
CA LYS A 107 -5.21 -14.84 0.63
C LYS A 107 -6.63 -14.55 0.11
N ILE A 108 -7.54 -14.14 0.98
CA ILE A 108 -8.92 -13.79 0.61
C ILE A 108 -8.92 -12.54 -0.28
N ILE A 109 -8.20 -11.48 0.08
CA ILE A 109 -8.07 -10.25 -0.71
C ILE A 109 -7.54 -10.56 -2.12
N GLU A 110 -6.45 -11.31 -2.23
CA GLU A 110 -5.87 -11.69 -3.52
C GLU A 110 -6.79 -12.59 -4.35
N THR A 111 -7.56 -13.45 -3.70
CA THR A 111 -8.51 -14.34 -4.38
C THR A 111 -9.70 -13.54 -4.91
N ASN A 112 -10.21 -12.59 -4.11
CA ASN A 112 -11.33 -11.73 -4.49
C ASN A 112 -10.97 -10.86 -5.71
N GLN A 113 -9.73 -10.34 -5.76
CA GLN A 113 -9.20 -9.64 -6.93
C GLN A 113 -9.27 -10.50 -8.22
N LYS A 114 -8.92 -11.78 -8.13
CA LYS A 114 -8.90 -12.68 -9.29
C LYS A 114 -10.29 -13.03 -9.82
N PHE A 115 -11.29 -13.13 -8.94
CA PHE A 115 -12.67 -13.40 -9.35
C PHE A 115 -13.27 -12.27 -10.19
N VAL A 116 -13.04 -11.00 -9.79
CA VAL A 116 -13.50 -9.82 -10.55
C VAL A 116 -12.91 -9.80 -11.97
N ILE A 117 -11.62 -10.14 -12.11
CA ILE A 117 -10.95 -10.20 -13.42
C ILE A 117 -11.52 -11.33 -14.30
N GLN A 118 -11.83 -12.49 -13.73
CA GLN A 118 -12.43 -13.60 -14.49
C GLN A 118 -13.87 -13.31 -14.93
N GLU A 119 -14.65 -12.62 -14.10
CA GLU A 119 -16.04 -12.27 -14.41
C GLU A 119 -16.11 -11.19 -15.50
N ALA A 120 -15.24 -10.17 -15.43
CA ALA A 120 -15.08 -9.20 -16.51
C ALA A 120 -14.69 -9.88 -17.83
N ASN A 121 -13.70 -10.79 -17.81
CA ASN A 121 -13.29 -11.52 -19.02
C ASN A 121 -14.41 -12.40 -19.61
N ARG A 122 -15.33 -12.94 -18.80
CA ARG A 122 -16.48 -13.70 -19.28
C ARG A 122 -17.55 -12.82 -19.93
N MET A 123 -17.74 -11.58 -19.47
CA MET A 123 -18.73 -10.66 -20.05
C MET A 123 -18.29 -10.08 -21.40
N PHE A 124 -16.99 -9.93 -21.65
CA PHE A 124 -16.47 -9.32 -22.88
C PHE A 124 -16.05 -10.32 -23.97
N LEU A 125 -15.93 -11.61 -23.64
CA LEU A 125 -15.51 -12.67 -24.58
C LEU A 125 -16.56 -13.77 -24.79
N GLY A 126 -17.77 -13.60 -24.24
CA GLY A 126 -18.90 -14.53 -24.33
C GLY A 126 -19.97 -14.06 -25.30
#